data_AF-A0A084TDA0-F1
#
_entry.id   AF-A0A084TDA0-F1
#
_cell.length_a   1.000
_cell.length_b   1.000
_cell.length_c   1.000
_cell.angle_alpha   90.00
_cell.angle_beta   90.00
_cell.angle_gamma   90.00
#
_symmetry.space_group_name_H-M   'P 1'
#
loop_
_entity.id
_entity.type
_entity.pdbx_description
1 polymer ?
#
loop_
_entity_poly.entity_id
_entity_poly.type
_entity_poly.pdbx_seq_one_letter_code
_entity_poly.pdbx_strand_id
1 'polypeptide(L)'
;MNILLVSECSKQALPETRRVLDQFAERKGKRTWQTPITYEGLKTLRQLLKKTARRNTAVACHWVRGKNHTELMWVVGNRRKFNLDGSVPTNMTQRDILRSQDENNMNSIQASALMAGIAALFHDFGKGNKLFQQKLKPKSKSKGFEPYRHEWLSCQLFIGFVAGRTDREWLEHLGTVSENDDKPLVEDCDPEKSVSFTDLSQSPLEGKET
;
A
#
# COMPACT_ATOMS: atom_id res chain seq x y z
N MET A 1 1.96 19.79 36.89
CA MET A 1 3.12 19.87 35.98
C MET A 1 2.83 20.91 34.92
N ASN A 2 3.74 21.86 34.62
CA ASN A 2 3.51 22.86 33.57
C ASN A 2 4.03 22.35 32.23
N ILE A 3 3.18 22.27 31.20
CA ILE A 3 3.57 21.74 29.89
C ILE A 3 3.49 22.81 28.81
N LEU A 4 4.39 22.73 27.83
CA LEU A 4 4.36 23.48 26.59
C LEU A 4 4.16 22.49 25.44
N LEU A 5 3.23 22.79 24.54
CA LEU A 5 2.93 21.97 23.36
C LEU A 5 3.19 22.81 22.12
N VAL A 6 3.97 22.26 21.19
CA VAL A 6 4.31 22.90 19.92
C VAL A 6 3.83 22.02 18.77
N SER A 7 3.05 22.57 17.86
CA SER A 7 2.49 21.84 16.71
C SER A 7 3.08 22.34 15.39
N GLU A 8 3.73 21.43 14.67
CA GLU A 8 4.14 21.60 13.27
C GLU A 8 3.24 20.80 12.32
N CYS A 9 1.97 20.63 12.70
CA CYS A 9 0.98 19.95 11.89
C CYS A 9 0.68 20.73 10.60
N SER A 10 0.40 20.00 9.52
CA SER A 10 0.02 20.60 8.22
C SER A 10 -1.20 19.92 7.61
N LYS A 11 -1.85 20.61 6.66
CA LYS A 11 -3.09 20.16 6.00
C LYS A 11 -4.17 19.81 7.05
N GLN A 12 -4.95 18.76 6.80
CA GLN A 12 -6.04 18.31 7.68
C GLN A 12 -5.59 17.82 9.06
N ALA A 13 -4.29 17.61 9.29
CA ALA A 13 -3.80 17.28 10.62
C ALA A 13 -3.84 18.49 11.58
N LEU A 14 -3.72 19.71 11.06
CA LEU A 14 -3.72 20.94 11.86
C LEU A 14 -5.09 21.21 12.54
N PRO A 15 -6.23 21.29 11.82
CA PRO A 15 -7.51 21.54 12.46
C PRO A 15 -7.88 20.44 13.47
N GLU A 16 -7.58 19.18 13.14
CA GLU A 16 -7.82 18.04 14.04
C GLU A 16 -7.00 18.13 15.33
N THR A 17 -5.70 18.42 15.21
CA THR A 17 -4.81 18.59 16.37
C THR A 17 -5.27 19.76 17.23
N ARG A 18 -5.65 20.89 16.62
CA ARG A 18 -6.16 22.06 17.35
C ARG A 18 -7.39 21.72 18.16
N ARG A 19 -8.36 21.00 17.56
CA ARG A 19 -9.57 20.56 18.24
C ARG A 19 -9.28 19.76 19.51
N VAL A 20 -8.27 18.88 19.47
CA VAL A 20 -7.86 18.10 20.66
C VAL A 20 -7.12 18.99 21.66
N LEU A 21 -6.13 19.77 21.22
CA LEU A 21 -5.31 20.59 22.12
C LEU A 21 -6.09 21.69 22.82
N ASP A 22 -7.02 22.34 22.12
CA ASP A 22 -7.86 23.44 22.65
C ASP A 22 -8.80 22.97 23.77
N GLN A 23 -9.07 21.66 23.90
CA GLN A 23 -9.86 21.10 25.01
C GLN A 23 -9.07 20.92 26.30
N PHE A 24 -7.73 20.79 26.21
CA PHE A 24 -6.87 20.46 27.34
C PHE A 24 -5.96 21.61 27.76
N ALA A 25 -5.62 22.51 26.84
CA ALA A 25 -4.60 23.53 27.05
C ALA A 25 -4.99 24.87 26.45
N GLU A 26 -4.51 25.96 27.06
CA GLU A 26 -4.70 27.30 26.54
C GLU A 26 -3.72 27.60 25.42
N ARG A 27 -4.23 28.18 24.35
CA ARG A 27 -3.42 28.61 23.21
C ARG A 27 -2.62 29.87 23.57
N LYS A 28 -1.30 29.83 23.38
CA LYS A 28 -0.39 30.98 23.57
C LYS A 28 0.20 31.49 22.23
N GLY A 29 -0.22 30.90 21.12
CA GLY A 29 0.15 31.33 19.77
C GLY A 29 -0.53 30.48 18.68
N LYS A 30 -0.22 30.75 17.40
CA LYS A 30 -0.86 30.03 16.27
C LYS A 30 -0.62 28.51 16.32
N ARG A 31 0.49 28.08 16.92
CA ARG A 31 0.99 26.70 16.96
C ARG A 31 1.49 26.26 18.34
N THR A 32 1.16 27.02 19.38
CA THR A 32 1.68 26.81 20.73
C THR A 32 0.57 26.85 21.76
N TRP A 33 0.66 25.95 22.75
CA TRP A 33 -0.24 25.85 23.89
C TRP A 33 0.54 25.64 25.17
N GLN A 34 0.04 26.18 26.26
CA GLN A 34 0.66 26.03 27.57
C GLN A 34 -0.41 25.91 28.64
N THR A 35 -0.26 24.94 29.54
CA THR A 35 -1.20 24.73 30.64
C THR A 35 -0.56 23.95 31.78
N PRO A 36 -0.94 24.20 33.05
CA PRO A 36 -0.72 23.23 34.11
C PRO A 36 -1.62 22.00 33.89
N ILE A 37 -1.03 20.80 33.92
CA ILE A 37 -1.75 19.53 33.78
C ILE A 37 -1.26 18.50 34.80
N THR A 38 -2.12 17.51 35.10
CA THR A 38 -1.75 16.29 35.82
C THR A 38 -1.04 15.30 34.90
N TYR A 39 -0.30 14.36 35.47
CA TYR A 39 0.37 13.31 34.67
C TYR A 39 -0.64 12.43 33.92
N GLU A 40 -1.77 12.11 34.55
CA GLU A 40 -2.87 11.36 33.92
C GLU A 40 -3.51 12.16 32.78
N GLY A 41 -3.77 13.46 32.98
CA GLY A 41 -4.26 14.33 31.92
C GLY A 41 -3.31 14.39 30.73
N LEU A 42 -1.99 14.43 30.97
CA LEU A 42 -0.99 14.36 29.91
C LEU A 42 -1.02 13.02 29.16
N LYS A 43 -1.17 11.91 29.88
CA LYS A 43 -1.27 10.56 29.29
C LYS A 43 -2.50 10.45 28.39
N THR A 44 -3.65 10.93 28.84
CA THR A 44 -4.91 10.98 28.07
C THR A 44 -4.76 11.86 26.84
N LEU A 45 -4.20 13.07 26.99
CA LEU A 45 -3.92 13.96 25.86
C LEU A 45 -3.06 13.28 24.79
N ARG A 46 -1.98 12.60 25.21
CA ARG A 46 -1.09 11.87 24.29
C ARG A 46 -1.83 10.73 23.57
N GLN A 47 -2.70 10.00 24.27
CA GLN A 47 -3.50 8.94 23.66
C GLN A 47 -4.50 9.48 22.63
N LEU A 48 -5.19 10.58 22.94
CA LEU A 48 -6.12 11.22 22.01
C LEU A 48 -5.41 11.72 20.76
N LEU A 49 -4.26 12.39 20.92
CA LEU A 49 -3.45 12.84 19.79
C LEU A 49 -2.94 11.69 18.94
N LYS A 50 -2.58 10.54 19.54
CA LYS A 50 -2.20 9.33 18.80
C LYS A 50 -3.38 8.73 18.02
N LYS A 51 -4.58 8.71 18.61
CA LYS A 51 -5.79 8.16 17.98
C LYS A 51 -6.22 8.96 16.75
N THR A 52 -6.05 10.27 16.77
CA THR A 52 -6.41 11.16 15.65
C THR A 52 -5.22 11.54 14.76
N ALA A 53 -4.05 10.96 15.00
CA ALA A 53 -2.83 11.26 14.24
C ALA A 53 -2.98 10.85 12.77
N ARG A 54 -2.59 11.76 11.87
CA ARG A 54 -2.47 11.54 10.43
C ARG A 54 -0.99 11.60 10.03
N ARG A 55 -0.68 11.28 8.77
CA ARG A 55 0.68 11.40 8.19
C ARG A 55 1.34 12.77 8.43
N ASN A 56 0.54 13.85 8.49
CA ASN A 56 1.03 15.22 8.66
C ASN A 56 0.89 15.76 10.10
N THR A 57 0.56 14.91 11.07
CA THR A 57 0.56 15.29 12.49
C THR A 57 2.00 15.38 12.97
N ALA A 58 2.36 16.46 13.67
CA ALA A 58 3.64 16.66 14.31
C ALA A 58 3.43 17.54 15.54
N VAL A 59 3.45 16.96 16.74
CA VAL A 59 3.27 17.67 18.01
C VAL A 59 4.37 17.27 18.98
N ALA A 60 5.11 18.23 19.49
CA ALA A 60 6.08 18.06 20.56
C ALA A 60 5.49 18.53 21.89
N CYS A 61 5.75 17.78 22.96
CA CYS A 61 5.36 18.13 24.32
C CYS A 61 6.59 18.29 25.19
N HIS A 62 6.71 19.44 25.81
CA HIS A 62 7.80 19.82 26.71
C HIS A 62 7.28 20.03 28.13
N TRP A 63 8.05 19.59 29.11
CA TRP A 63 7.83 19.93 30.51
C TRP A 63 8.69 21.14 30.87
N VAL A 64 8.04 22.22 31.31
CA VAL A 64 8.69 23.40 31.86
C VAL A 64 8.96 23.17 33.36
N ARG A 65 10.23 22.91 33.73
CA ARG A 65 10.65 22.68 35.12
C ARG A 65 11.09 23.96 35.84
N GLY A 66 11.53 24.98 35.11
CA GLY A 66 12.01 26.24 35.65
C GLY A 66 12.25 27.28 34.57
N LYS A 67 12.78 28.47 34.94
CA LYS A 67 12.93 29.62 34.02
C LYS A 67 13.70 29.30 32.74
N ASN A 68 14.70 28.41 32.80
CA ASN A 68 15.56 28.05 31.66
C ASN A 68 15.63 26.53 31.42
N HIS A 69 14.65 25.77 31.91
CA HIS A 69 14.70 24.31 31.84
C HIS A 69 13.41 23.74 31.25
N THR A 70 13.49 23.35 29.98
CA THR A 70 12.42 22.67 29.25
C THR A 70 12.90 21.32 28.75
N GLU A 71 12.25 20.25 29.17
CA GLU A 71 12.59 18.89 28.73
C GLU A 71 11.57 18.38 27.72
N LEU A 72 12.04 17.79 26.62
CA LEU A 72 11.16 17.07 25.70
C LEU A 72 10.64 15.80 26.38
N MET A 73 9.33 15.71 26.56
CA MET A 73 8.69 14.50 27.09
C MET A 73 8.39 13.49 26.00
N TRP A 74 7.79 13.95 24.89
CA TRP A 74 7.43 13.09 23.77
C TRP A 74 7.08 13.89 22.52
N VAL A 75 7.10 13.20 21.38
CA VAL A 75 6.59 13.68 20.10
C VAL A 75 5.51 12.72 19.59
N VAL A 76 4.42 13.24 19.04
CA VAL A 76 3.39 12.48 18.32
C VAL A 76 3.45 12.83 16.83
N GLY A 77 3.50 11.78 16.00
CA GLY A 77 3.53 11.90 14.54
C GLY A 77 4.94 12.08 13.98
N ASN A 78 5.08 12.98 12.99
CA ASN A 78 6.30 13.15 12.21
C ASN A 78 7.41 13.85 13.01
N ARG A 79 8.35 13.05 13.53
CA ARG A 79 9.53 13.52 14.28
C ARG A 79 10.48 14.37 13.45
N ARG A 80 10.49 14.23 12.11
CA ARG A 80 11.41 14.99 11.22
C ARG A 80 11.16 16.50 11.24
N LYS A 81 10.02 16.95 11.80
CA LYS A 81 9.70 18.37 11.98
C LYS A 81 10.40 19.01 13.18
N PHE A 82 11.07 18.22 14.01
CA PHE A 82 11.72 18.68 15.23
C PHE A 82 13.17 18.21 15.27
N ASN A 83 14.02 18.96 15.97
CA ASN A 83 15.37 18.52 16.34
C ASN A 83 15.33 17.52 17.53
N LEU A 84 16.49 17.14 18.05
CA LEU A 84 16.59 16.20 19.18
C LEU A 84 15.86 16.68 20.44
N ASP A 85 15.84 18.00 20.66
CA ASP A 85 15.18 18.65 21.80
C ASP A 85 13.69 18.95 21.56
N GLY A 86 13.15 18.56 20.40
CA GLY A 86 11.75 18.82 20.06
C GLY A 86 11.48 20.26 19.60
N SER A 87 12.51 21.05 19.34
CA SER A 87 12.41 22.41 18.82
C SER A 87 12.25 22.40 17.30
N VAL A 88 11.52 23.39 16.78
CA VAL A 88 11.32 23.57 15.34
C VAL A 88 12.55 24.26 14.75
N PRO A 89 13.27 23.64 13.79
CA PRO A 89 14.45 24.26 13.19
C PRO A 89 14.05 25.49 12.37
N THR A 90 14.73 26.62 12.56
CA THR A 90 14.51 27.85 11.77
C THR A 90 15.01 27.69 10.35
N ASN A 91 16.16 27.04 10.18
CA ASN A 91 16.74 26.64 8.91
C ASN A 91 17.21 25.19 9.02
N MET A 92 17.03 24.41 7.95
CA MET A 92 17.47 23.02 7.91
C MET A 92 18.35 22.82 6.68
N THR A 93 19.61 22.42 6.90
CA THR A 93 20.52 21.98 5.85
C THR A 93 20.69 20.48 5.98
N GLN A 94 20.31 19.73 4.95
CA GLN A 94 20.50 18.28 4.91
C GLN A 94 21.55 17.97 3.84
N ARG A 95 22.63 17.28 4.22
CA ARG A 95 23.58 16.71 3.26
C ARG A 95 23.09 15.32 2.89
N ASP A 96 22.68 15.13 1.64
CA ASP A 96 22.26 13.82 1.15
C ASP A 96 23.49 12.97 0.80
N ILE A 97 24.02 12.26 1.79
CA ILE A 97 25.23 11.44 1.66
C ILE A 97 24.93 10.14 0.89
N LEU A 98 23.71 9.62 1.04
CA LEU A 98 23.28 8.34 0.46
C LEU A 98 22.60 8.49 -0.90
N ARG A 99 22.33 9.72 -1.37
CA ARG A 99 21.54 9.98 -2.59
C ARG A 99 20.30 9.09 -2.63
N SER A 100 19.57 9.05 -1.52
CA SER A 100 18.43 8.13 -1.33
C SER A 100 17.29 8.29 -2.34
N GLN A 101 17.26 9.40 -3.09
CA GLN A 101 16.36 9.64 -4.24
C GLN A 101 16.84 8.93 -5.52
N ASP A 102 18.15 8.69 -5.64
CA ASP A 102 18.78 7.99 -6.77
C ASP A 102 18.79 6.47 -6.56
N GLU A 103 18.78 6.00 -5.30
CA GLU A 103 18.62 4.58 -4.96
C GLU A 103 17.13 4.18 -4.94
N ASN A 104 16.57 3.97 -6.14
CA ASN A 104 15.25 3.37 -6.26
C ASN A 104 15.37 1.86 -5.99
N ASN A 105 15.20 1.42 -4.74
CA ASN A 105 15.23 -0.01 -4.35
C ASN A 105 14.17 -0.89 -5.05
N MET A 106 13.35 -0.29 -5.90
CA MET A 106 12.22 -0.86 -6.59
C MET A 106 12.52 -1.02 -8.09
N ASN A 107 13.74 -1.47 -8.42
CA ASN A 107 14.21 -1.67 -9.80
C ASN A 107 13.25 -2.53 -10.66
N SER A 108 12.43 -3.36 -10.04
CA SER A 108 11.46 -4.25 -10.69
C SER A 108 10.00 -3.83 -10.57
N ILE A 109 9.66 -2.66 -9.99
CA ILE A 109 8.26 -2.29 -9.73
C ILE A 109 7.41 -2.19 -11.01
N GLN A 110 8.02 -1.71 -12.09
CA GLN A 110 7.34 -1.64 -13.39
C GLN A 110 7.07 -3.05 -13.93
N ALA A 111 8.05 -3.95 -13.87
CA ALA A 111 7.87 -5.34 -14.26
C ALA A 111 6.81 -6.04 -13.41
N SER A 112 6.84 -5.86 -12.08
CA SER A 112 5.82 -6.40 -11.17
C SER A 112 4.43 -5.86 -11.45
N ALA A 113 4.31 -4.56 -11.76
CA ALA A 113 3.03 -3.96 -12.11
C ALA A 113 2.48 -4.51 -13.44
N LEU A 114 3.33 -4.72 -14.45
CA LEU A 114 2.95 -5.31 -15.72
C LEU A 114 2.53 -6.78 -15.57
N MET A 115 3.32 -7.59 -14.85
CA MET A 115 2.97 -8.99 -14.57
C MET A 115 1.67 -9.10 -13.78
N ALA A 116 1.48 -8.26 -12.75
CA ALA A 116 0.24 -8.20 -11.99
C ALA A 116 -0.95 -7.76 -12.86
N GLY A 117 -0.74 -6.83 -13.79
CA GLY A 117 -1.75 -6.40 -14.76
C GLY A 117 -2.20 -7.52 -15.69
N ILE A 118 -1.24 -8.25 -16.29
CA ILE A 118 -1.54 -9.40 -17.15
C ILE A 118 -2.26 -10.49 -16.33
N ALA A 119 -1.74 -10.85 -15.15
CA ALA A 119 -2.39 -11.83 -14.29
C ALA A 119 -3.82 -11.41 -13.92
N ALA A 120 -4.05 -10.13 -13.59
CA ALA A 120 -5.38 -9.63 -13.26
C ALA A 120 -6.37 -9.71 -14.44
N LEU A 121 -5.92 -9.53 -15.69
CA LEU A 121 -6.78 -9.69 -16.87
C LEU A 121 -7.22 -11.15 -17.06
N PHE A 122 -6.34 -12.11 -16.77
CA PHE A 122 -6.61 -13.54 -16.99
C PHE A 122 -7.15 -14.29 -15.75
N HIS A 123 -7.01 -13.77 -14.52
CA HIS A 123 -7.27 -14.55 -13.29
C HIS A 123 -8.69 -15.15 -13.17
N ASP A 124 -9.66 -14.52 -13.83
CA ASP A 124 -11.08 -14.85 -13.76
C ASP A 124 -11.66 -15.33 -15.09
N PHE A 125 -10.82 -15.60 -16.09
CA PHE A 125 -11.28 -15.93 -17.44
C PHE A 125 -12.15 -17.19 -17.49
N GLY A 126 -11.80 -18.16 -16.65
CA GLY A 126 -12.56 -19.39 -16.42
C GLY A 126 -13.96 -19.17 -15.84
N LYS A 127 -14.30 -17.98 -15.32
CA LYS A 127 -15.69 -17.65 -14.92
C LYS A 127 -16.64 -17.58 -16.11
N GLY A 128 -16.13 -17.52 -17.35
CA GLY A 128 -16.93 -17.64 -18.57
C GLY A 128 -17.62 -18.99 -18.74
N ASN A 129 -17.22 -20.02 -17.97
CA ASN A 129 -17.79 -21.35 -18.09
C ASN A 129 -19.30 -21.40 -17.75
N LYS A 130 -20.01 -22.32 -18.41
CA LYS A 130 -21.47 -22.47 -18.30
C LYS A 130 -21.95 -22.69 -16.86
N LEU A 131 -21.22 -23.46 -16.05
CA LEU A 131 -21.60 -23.77 -14.67
C LEU A 131 -21.49 -22.54 -13.76
N PHE A 132 -20.41 -21.76 -13.90
CA PHE A 132 -20.21 -20.51 -13.17
C PHE A 132 -21.25 -19.46 -13.57
N GLN A 133 -21.51 -19.30 -14.88
CA GLN A 133 -22.53 -18.38 -15.37
C GLN A 133 -23.95 -18.77 -14.92
N GLN A 134 -24.26 -20.06 -14.83
CA GLN A 134 -25.54 -20.54 -14.29
C GLN A 134 -25.69 -20.26 -12.79
N LYS A 135 -24.60 -20.41 -12.03
CA LYS A 135 -24.53 -20.11 -10.59
C LYS A 135 -24.77 -18.63 -10.28
N LEU A 136 -24.39 -17.71 -11.17
CA LEU A 136 -24.67 -16.27 -11.03
C LEU A 136 -26.16 -15.93 -11.20
N LYS A 137 -26.97 -16.80 -11.82
CA LYS A 137 -28.39 -16.50 -12.06
C LYS A 137 -29.17 -16.50 -10.75
N PRO A 138 -29.95 -15.43 -10.44
CA PRO A 138 -30.62 -15.26 -9.16
C PRO A 138 -31.71 -16.31 -8.86
N LYS A 139 -32.14 -17.08 -9.87
CA LYS A 139 -33.13 -18.16 -9.75
C LYS A 139 -32.49 -19.57 -9.69
N SER A 140 -31.17 -19.68 -9.65
CA SER A 140 -30.50 -20.97 -9.54
C SER A 140 -30.79 -21.59 -8.17
N LYS A 141 -31.62 -22.66 -8.15
CA LYS A 141 -31.94 -23.41 -6.93
C LYS A 141 -30.84 -24.41 -6.54
N SER A 142 -29.91 -24.71 -7.45
CA SER A 142 -28.74 -25.53 -7.13
C SER A 142 -27.61 -24.62 -6.62
N LYS A 143 -27.03 -24.99 -5.49
CA LYS A 143 -25.65 -24.61 -5.17
C LYS A 143 -24.77 -25.31 -6.21
N GLY A 144 -24.68 -24.73 -7.41
CA GLY A 144 -23.95 -25.31 -8.54
C GLY A 144 -22.54 -25.64 -8.11
N PHE A 145 -22.23 -26.93 -8.05
CA PHE A 145 -20.89 -27.43 -7.82
C PHE A 145 -20.12 -27.31 -9.14
N GLU A 146 -18.97 -26.66 -9.10
CA GLU A 146 -18.04 -26.61 -10.21
C GLU A 146 -17.02 -27.73 -9.98
N PRO A 147 -16.95 -28.76 -10.86
CA PRO A 147 -15.96 -29.84 -10.74
C PRO A 147 -14.52 -29.32 -10.72
N TYR A 148 -14.26 -28.27 -11.51
CA TYR A 148 -13.00 -27.54 -11.54
C TYR A 148 -13.22 -26.11 -11.07
N ARG A 149 -12.27 -25.58 -10.29
CA ARG A 149 -12.28 -24.17 -9.91
C ARG A 149 -12.06 -23.30 -11.15
N HIS A 150 -12.77 -22.17 -11.25
CA HIS A 150 -12.59 -21.23 -12.35
C HIS A 150 -11.16 -20.68 -12.45
N GLU A 151 -10.41 -20.59 -11.36
CA GLU A 151 -8.99 -20.22 -11.37
C GLU A 151 -8.13 -21.26 -12.14
N TRP A 152 -8.43 -22.55 -11.99
CA TRP A 152 -7.77 -23.63 -12.74
C TRP A 152 -8.09 -23.55 -14.24
N LEU A 153 -9.37 -23.35 -14.57
CA LEU A 153 -9.80 -23.15 -15.95
C LEU A 153 -9.16 -21.90 -16.57
N SER A 154 -9.05 -20.80 -15.81
CA SER A 154 -8.37 -19.57 -16.24
C SER A 154 -6.90 -19.84 -16.57
N CYS A 155 -6.22 -20.62 -15.71
CA CYS A 155 -4.84 -21.03 -15.92
C CYS A 155 -4.70 -21.86 -17.21
N GLN A 156 -5.54 -22.88 -17.40
CA GLN A 156 -5.52 -23.73 -18.60
C GLN A 156 -5.76 -22.93 -19.89
N LEU A 157 -6.72 -22.01 -19.88
CA LEU A 157 -6.96 -21.11 -21.03
C LEU A 157 -5.75 -20.22 -21.32
N PHE A 158 -5.09 -19.70 -20.27
CA PHE A 158 -3.87 -18.90 -20.44
C PHE A 158 -2.70 -19.75 -20.97
N ILE A 159 -2.54 -20.98 -20.48
CA ILE A 159 -1.53 -21.91 -20.98
C ILE A 159 -1.80 -22.28 -22.43
N GLY A 160 -3.05 -22.59 -22.82
CA GLY A 160 -3.42 -22.82 -24.21
C GLY A 160 -3.12 -21.62 -25.12
N PHE A 161 -3.19 -20.40 -24.58
CA PHE A 161 -2.81 -19.19 -25.31
C PHE A 161 -1.29 -19.02 -25.48
N VAL A 162 -0.50 -19.46 -24.50
CA VAL A 162 0.96 -19.24 -24.47
C VAL A 162 1.75 -20.43 -25.04
N ALA A 163 1.26 -21.66 -24.86
CA ALA A 163 1.99 -22.88 -25.18
C ALA A 163 2.42 -22.94 -26.65
N GLY A 164 3.66 -23.39 -26.88
CA GLY A 164 4.24 -23.48 -28.23
C GLY A 164 4.63 -22.14 -28.86
N ARG A 165 4.54 -21.02 -28.11
CA ARG A 165 4.98 -19.67 -28.54
C ARG A 165 6.10 -19.16 -27.65
N THR A 166 7.01 -18.39 -28.22
CA THR A 166 8.00 -17.61 -27.46
C THR A 166 7.34 -16.44 -26.72
N ASP A 167 8.04 -15.86 -25.73
CA ASP A 167 7.53 -14.71 -24.98
C ASP A 167 7.11 -13.55 -25.88
N ARG A 168 7.92 -13.30 -26.91
CA ARG A 168 7.66 -12.24 -27.88
C ARG A 168 6.38 -12.51 -28.68
N GLU A 169 6.20 -13.73 -29.16
CA GLU A 169 5.08 -14.09 -30.04
C GLU A 169 3.74 -14.02 -29.31
N TRP A 170 3.63 -14.56 -28.09
CA TRP A 170 2.36 -14.51 -27.36
C TRP A 170 2.03 -13.09 -26.89
N LEU A 171 3.03 -12.27 -26.55
CA LEU A 171 2.83 -10.87 -26.18
C LEU A 171 2.43 -10.00 -27.38
N GLU A 172 3.05 -10.18 -28.55
CA GLU A 172 2.66 -9.49 -29.78
C GLU A 172 1.22 -9.88 -30.16
N HIS A 173 0.89 -11.17 -30.08
CA HIS A 173 -0.48 -11.65 -30.32
C HIS A 173 -1.48 -11.08 -29.31
N LEU A 174 -1.12 -11.00 -28.01
CA LEU A 174 -1.95 -10.38 -26.99
C LEU A 174 -2.27 -8.90 -27.30
N GLY A 175 -1.36 -8.20 -27.97
CA GLY A 175 -1.56 -6.83 -28.42
C GLY A 175 -2.50 -6.67 -29.63
N THR A 176 -2.77 -7.76 -30.36
CA THR A 176 -3.57 -7.75 -31.59
C THR A 176 -4.75 -8.73 -31.56
N VAL A 177 -5.21 -9.13 -30.38
CA VAL A 177 -6.32 -10.10 -30.20
C VAL A 177 -7.57 -9.66 -30.96
N SER A 178 -8.23 -10.63 -31.59
CA SER A 178 -9.45 -10.52 -32.35
C SER A 178 -10.59 -11.38 -31.76
N GLU A 179 -11.82 -11.16 -32.24
CA GLU A 179 -13.01 -11.90 -31.80
C GLU A 179 -13.02 -13.41 -32.17
N ASN A 180 -12.04 -13.89 -32.94
CA ASN A 180 -11.97 -15.30 -33.34
C ASN A 180 -10.92 -16.11 -32.57
N ASP A 181 -10.08 -15.45 -31.77
CA ASP A 181 -8.98 -16.11 -31.06
C ASP A 181 -9.45 -16.94 -29.86
N ASP A 182 -10.69 -16.75 -29.42
CA ASP A 182 -11.32 -17.48 -28.31
C ASP A 182 -11.74 -18.91 -28.68
N LYS A 183 -12.17 -19.15 -29.92
CA LYS A 183 -12.64 -20.46 -30.41
C LYS A 183 -11.60 -21.58 -30.25
N PRO A 184 -10.37 -21.46 -30.78
CA PRO A 184 -9.38 -22.52 -30.63
C PRO A 184 -8.98 -22.71 -29.16
N LEU A 185 -8.92 -21.62 -28.37
CA LEU A 185 -8.59 -21.69 -26.94
C LEU A 185 -9.60 -22.54 -26.15
N VAL A 186 -10.89 -22.44 -26.48
CA VAL A 186 -11.94 -23.21 -25.81
C VAL A 186 -12.00 -24.64 -26.32
N GLU A 187 -11.79 -24.86 -27.63
CA GLU A 187 -11.79 -26.20 -28.24
C GLU A 187 -10.61 -27.06 -27.75
N ASP A 188 -9.43 -26.46 -27.60
CA ASP A 188 -8.20 -27.14 -27.16
C ASP A 188 -8.06 -27.21 -25.62
N CYS A 189 -8.99 -26.61 -24.87
CA CYS A 189 -8.95 -26.59 -23.41
C CYS A 189 -9.34 -27.95 -22.82
N ASP A 190 -8.34 -28.73 -22.42
CA ASP A 190 -8.51 -29.97 -21.66
C ASP A 190 -8.22 -29.73 -20.16
N PRO A 191 -9.24 -29.64 -19.30
CA PRO A 191 -9.06 -29.39 -17.87
C PRO A 191 -8.47 -30.59 -17.10
N GLU A 192 -8.48 -31.80 -17.69
CA GLU A 192 -7.93 -33.04 -17.10
C GLU A 192 -6.44 -33.19 -17.39
N LYS A 193 -5.95 -32.58 -18.47
CA LYS A 193 -4.54 -32.62 -18.84
C LYS A 193 -3.69 -31.93 -17.78
N SER A 194 -2.69 -32.65 -17.26
CA SER A 194 -1.67 -32.04 -16.39
C SER A 194 -0.94 -30.96 -17.17
N VAL A 195 -0.89 -29.74 -16.61
CA VAL A 195 -0.11 -28.65 -17.18
C VAL A 195 1.36 -29.03 -17.19
N SER A 196 1.93 -29.26 -18.37
CA SER A 196 3.37 -29.36 -18.53
C SER A 196 3.94 -27.95 -18.72
N PHE A 197 4.48 -27.37 -17.66
CA PHE A 197 5.15 -26.07 -17.73
C PHE A 197 6.41 -26.08 -18.62
N THR A 198 6.83 -27.26 -19.09
CA THR A 198 7.93 -27.42 -20.06
C THR A 198 7.60 -26.87 -21.44
N ASP A 199 6.31 -26.76 -21.79
CA ASP A 199 5.84 -26.29 -23.11
C ASP A 199 5.59 -24.78 -23.14
N LEU A 200 5.65 -24.13 -21.96
CA LEU A 200 5.71 -22.68 -21.85
C LEU A 200 7.12 -22.21 -22.20
N SER A 201 7.23 -20.99 -22.72
CA SER A 201 8.51 -20.38 -23.06
C SER A 201 9.55 -20.66 -21.96
N GLN A 202 10.68 -21.25 -22.32
CA GLN A 202 11.78 -21.43 -21.38
C GLN A 202 12.17 -20.05 -20.87
N SER A 203 11.99 -19.84 -19.56
CA SER A 203 12.37 -18.60 -18.92
C SER A 203 13.86 -18.35 -19.22
N PRO A 204 14.27 -17.14 -19.65
CA PRO A 204 15.68 -16.80 -19.79
C PRO A 204 16.44 -16.78 -18.45
N LEU A 205 15.78 -17.10 -17.34
CA LEU A 205 16.39 -17.25 -16.01
C LEU A 205 17.20 -18.53 -15.84
N GLU A 206 17.25 -19.44 -16.83
CA GLU A 206 18.34 -20.42 -16.94
C GLU A 206 19.62 -19.73 -17.47
N GLY A 207 20.12 -18.79 -16.68
CA GLY A 207 21.30 -17.97 -16.97
C GLY A 207 22.38 -18.17 -15.93
N LYS A 208 23.19 -19.22 -16.13
CA LYS A 208 24.59 -19.39 -15.70
C LYS A 208 24.91 -19.14 -14.23
N GLU A 209 25.08 -20.24 -13.48
CA GLU A 209 26.12 -20.30 -12.46
C GLU A 209 27.48 -20.01 -13.13
N THR A 210 28.00 -18.79 -12.95
CA THR A 210 29.42 -18.45 -13.14
C THR A 210 29.83 -17.50 -12.03
#